data_AF-A0A7Y9T8F0-F1
#
_entry.id   AF-A0A7Y9T8F0-F1
#
_cell.length_a   1.000
_cell.length_b   1.000
_cell.length_c   1.000
_cell.angle_alpha   90.00
_cell.angle_beta   90.00
_cell.angle_gamma   90.00
#
_symmetry.space_group_name_H-M   'P 1'
#
loop_
_entity.id
_entity.type
_entity.pdbx_description
1 polymer ?
#
loop_
_entity_poly.entity_id
_entity_poly.type
_entity_poly.pdbx_seq_one_letter_code
_entity_poly.pdbx_strand_id
1 'polypeptide(L)'
;MLEVLANAADLPNLAKRSKQFRRSLGDIRRSAGAVRDLDVHVELLKHLGAIDGMVKLEKELQASRKKKVKKLQRQIRSSRDEIHGALDRVEMDIAGQADLNLSGAKLINVARSWMAPEVRGLDPSQDEDLHSIRKVCKTARYMAEIGGDASKAAAKFAKRMEDVQQTTGAWHDYLLLLNHANARLPPASAITEKLYAKAGVLRRQAESKAAHLLKA
;
A
#
# COMPACT_ATOMS: atom_id res chain seq x y z
N MET A 1 10.41 5.94 2.63
CA MET A 1 11.15 5.32 1.50
C MET A 1 12.20 6.26 0.91
N LEU A 2 11.84 7.32 0.19
CA LEU A 2 12.82 8.20 -0.48
C LEU A 2 13.82 8.84 0.50
N GLU A 3 13.38 9.19 1.71
CA GLU A 3 14.27 9.72 2.77
C GLU A 3 15.29 8.67 3.25
N VAL A 4 14.86 7.42 3.40
CA VAL A 4 15.74 6.31 3.81
C VAL A 4 16.76 5.99 2.72
N LEU A 5 16.34 6.03 1.45
CA LEU A 5 17.22 5.81 0.30
C LEU A 5 18.18 6.98 0.09
N ALA A 6 17.71 8.21 0.25
CA ALA A 6 18.53 9.41 0.19
C ALA A 6 19.64 9.36 1.25
N ASN A 7 19.33 8.96 2.49
CA ASN A 7 20.34 8.77 3.52
C ASN A 7 21.32 7.63 3.18
N ALA A 8 20.83 6.52 2.62
CA ALA A 8 21.68 5.40 2.22
C ALA A 8 22.62 5.72 1.04
N ALA A 9 22.26 6.71 0.23
CA ALA A 9 23.01 7.23 -0.91
C ALA A 9 23.80 8.51 -0.59
N ASP A 10 23.87 8.92 0.68
CA ASP A 10 24.56 10.14 1.14
C ASP A 10 24.04 11.45 0.52
N LEU A 11 22.71 11.54 0.34
CA LEU A 11 22.00 12.69 -0.19
C LEU A 11 21.06 13.32 0.86
N PRO A 12 21.55 13.81 2.01
CA PRO A 12 20.70 14.22 3.13
C PRO A 12 19.72 15.35 2.79
N ASN A 13 20.08 16.20 1.82
CA ASN A 13 19.25 17.32 1.38
C ASN A 13 18.15 16.94 0.38
N LEU A 14 18.24 15.77 -0.26
CA LEU A 14 17.28 15.32 -1.28
C LEU A 14 15.87 15.15 -0.69
N ALA A 15 15.77 14.73 0.57
CA ALA A 15 14.51 14.64 1.29
C ALA A 15 13.75 15.98 1.33
N LYS A 16 14.48 17.07 1.61
CA LYS A 16 13.93 18.43 1.66
C LYS A 16 13.60 18.94 0.26
N ARG A 17 14.51 18.76 -0.70
CA ARG A 17 14.35 19.25 -2.09
C ARG A 17 13.22 18.54 -2.84
N SER A 18 13.01 17.24 -2.59
CA SER A 18 11.93 16.44 -3.19
C SER A 18 10.56 16.62 -2.52
N LYS A 19 10.43 17.44 -1.47
CA LYS A 19 9.18 17.54 -0.67
C LYS A 19 7.96 17.89 -1.53
N GLN A 20 8.10 18.85 -2.44
CA GLN A 20 7.01 19.26 -3.33
C GLN A 20 6.61 18.11 -4.26
N PHE A 21 7.58 17.49 -4.94
CA PHE A 21 7.36 16.34 -5.81
C PHE A 21 6.63 15.20 -5.09
N ARG A 22 7.09 14.84 -3.88
CA ARG A 22 6.46 13.81 -3.04
C ARG A 22 5.03 14.15 -2.65
N ARG A 23 4.73 15.42 -2.37
CA ARG A 23 3.39 15.88 -2.04
C ARG A 23 2.46 15.71 -3.23
N SER A 24 2.82 16.24 -4.40
CA SER A 24 1.97 16.17 -5.60
C SER A 24 1.74 14.71 -6.04
N LEU A 25 2.77 13.86 -6.01
CA LEU A 25 2.60 12.42 -6.24
C LEU A 25 1.74 11.75 -5.16
N GLY A 26 1.92 12.13 -3.88
CA GLY A 26 1.13 11.62 -2.77
C GLY A 26 -0.36 11.92 -2.95
N ASP A 27 -0.69 13.10 -3.47
CA ASP A 27 -2.06 13.53 -3.72
C ASP A 27 -2.67 12.70 -4.86
N ILE A 28 -1.96 12.52 -5.98
CA ILE A 28 -2.41 11.66 -7.09
C ILE A 28 -2.59 10.23 -6.62
N ARG A 29 -1.61 9.69 -5.89
CA ARG A 29 -1.65 8.33 -5.35
C ARG A 29 -2.86 8.09 -4.47
N ARG A 30 -3.24 9.04 -3.60
CA ARG A 30 -4.44 8.91 -2.75
C ARG A 30 -5.72 8.89 -3.58
N SER A 31 -5.83 9.75 -4.59
CA SER A 31 -6.99 9.77 -5.49
C SER A 31 -7.08 8.51 -6.36
N ALA A 32 -5.95 7.99 -6.84
CA ALA A 32 -5.88 6.73 -7.57
C ALA A 32 -6.21 5.53 -6.67
N GLY A 33 -5.72 5.54 -5.42
CA GLY A 33 -6.05 4.53 -4.41
C GLY A 33 -7.56 4.41 -4.21
N ALA A 34 -8.27 5.53 -4.05
CA ALA A 34 -9.73 5.50 -3.88
C ALA A 34 -10.49 4.93 -5.09
N VAL A 35 -9.93 4.99 -6.30
CA VAL A 35 -10.49 4.30 -7.48
C VAL A 35 -10.16 2.82 -7.42
N ARG A 36 -8.91 2.47 -7.13
CA ARG A 36 -8.42 1.10 -7.01
C ARG A 36 -9.20 0.32 -5.96
N ASP A 37 -9.48 0.91 -4.81
CA ASP A 37 -10.25 0.27 -3.73
C ASP A 37 -11.65 -0.13 -4.23
N LEU A 38 -12.33 0.76 -4.96
CA LEU A 38 -13.64 0.45 -5.54
C LEU A 38 -13.56 -0.63 -6.63
N ASP A 39 -12.49 -0.65 -7.43
CA ASP A 39 -12.23 -1.72 -8.40
C ASP A 39 -11.99 -3.07 -7.72
N VAL A 40 -11.21 -3.09 -6.63
CA VAL A 40 -11.03 -4.28 -5.79
C VAL A 40 -12.38 -4.74 -5.24
N HIS A 41 -13.16 -3.84 -4.67
CA HIS A 41 -14.43 -4.18 -4.04
C HIS A 41 -15.41 -4.82 -5.03
N VAL A 42 -15.55 -4.25 -6.24
CA VAL A 42 -16.39 -4.84 -7.30
C VAL A 42 -15.90 -6.24 -7.66
N GLU A 43 -14.59 -6.44 -7.75
CA GLU A 43 -14.03 -7.77 -8.04
C GLU A 43 -14.26 -8.77 -6.90
N LEU A 44 -14.10 -8.34 -5.64
CA LEU A 44 -14.38 -9.17 -4.47
C LEU A 44 -15.84 -9.61 -4.40
N LEU A 45 -16.78 -8.74 -4.79
CA LEU A 45 -18.19 -9.09 -4.83
C LEU A 45 -18.46 -10.27 -5.78
N LYS A 46 -17.82 -10.31 -6.95
CA LYS A 46 -17.99 -11.42 -7.91
C LYS A 46 -17.64 -12.78 -7.30
N HIS A 47 -16.65 -12.82 -6.41
CA HIS A 47 -16.23 -14.05 -5.73
C HIS A 47 -17.17 -14.50 -4.61
N LEU A 48 -18.17 -13.70 -4.23
CA LEU A 48 -19.13 -14.08 -3.18
C LEU A 48 -20.32 -14.89 -3.70
N GLY A 49 -20.52 -14.99 -5.03
CA GLY A 49 -21.69 -15.63 -5.63
C GLY A 49 -22.97 -14.79 -5.47
N ALA A 50 -24.08 -15.28 -6.02
CA ALA A 50 -25.36 -14.56 -6.00
C ALA A 50 -25.95 -14.49 -4.58
N ILE A 51 -26.07 -13.28 -4.04
CA ILE A 51 -26.61 -12.99 -2.71
C ILE A 51 -27.51 -11.76 -2.80
N ASP A 52 -28.60 -11.75 -2.03
CA ASP A 52 -29.46 -10.59 -1.94
C ASP A 52 -28.69 -9.31 -1.51
N GLY A 53 -29.06 -8.18 -2.09
CA GLY A 53 -28.36 -6.89 -1.90
C GLY A 53 -27.07 -6.71 -2.71
N MET A 54 -26.52 -7.74 -3.35
CA MET A 54 -25.29 -7.64 -4.15
C MET A 54 -25.41 -6.68 -5.34
N VAL A 55 -26.50 -6.78 -6.11
CA VAL A 55 -26.76 -5.90 -7.27
C VAL A 55 -26.87 -4.43 -6.84
N LYS A 56 -27.53 -4.18 -5.70
CA LYS A 56 -27.64 -2.82 -5.14
C LYS A 56 -26.26 -2.29 -4.75
N LEU A 57 -25.49 -3.05 -3.99
CA LEU A 57 -24.16 -2.65 -3.54
C LEU A 57 -23.20 -2.41 -4.72
N GLU A 58 -23.21 -3.30 -5.72
CA GLU A 58 -22.37 -3.15 -6.91
C GLU A 58 -22.71 -1.84 -7.66
N LYS A 59 -23.99 -1.57 -7.89
CA LYS A 59 -24.44 -0.32 -8.56
C LYS A 59 -23.94 0.93 -7.81
N GLU A 60 -23.98 0.90 -6.49
CA GLU A 60 -23.48 2.00 -5.65
C GLU A 60 -21.95 2.17 -5.70
N LEU A 61 -21.20 1.06 -5.71
CA LEU A 61 -19.75 1.07 -5.89
C LEU A 61 -19.37 1.63 -7.26
N GLN A 62 -20.03 1.19 -8.33
CA GLN A 62 -19.81 1.68 -9.70
C GLN A 62 -20.12 3.18 -9.82
N ALA A 63 -21.22 3.65 -9.23
CA ALA A 63 -21.57 5.07 -9.21
C ALA A 63 -20.51 5.91 -8.45
N SER A 64 -20.04 5.42 -7.31
CA SER A 64 -18.96 6.03 -6.53
C SER A 64 -17.66 6.07 -7.34
N ARG A 65 -17.34 4.98 -8.04
CA ARG A 65 -16.15 4.84 -8.88
C ARG A 65 -16.15 5.89 -9.98
N LYS A 66 -17.26 6.06 -10.70
CA LYS A 66 -17.41 7.07 -11.76
C LYS A 66 -17.10 8.48 -11.26
N LYS A 67 -17.55 8.82 -10.04
CA LYS A 67 -17.24 10.11 -9.39
C LYS A 67 -15.75 10.24 -9.06
N LYS A 68 -15.14 9.19 -8.48
CA LYS A 68 -13.71 9.20 -8.11
C LYS A 68 -12.78 9.24 -9.32
N VAL A 69 -13.11 8.53 -10.41
CA VAL A 69 -12.36 8.58 -11.69
C VAL A 69 -12.35 10.01 -12.26
N LYS A 70 -13.51 10.67 -12.31
CA LYS A 70 -13.58 12.07 -12.76
C LYS A 70 -12.71 12.99 -11.90
N LYS A 71 -12.71 12.80 -10.57
CA LYS A 71 -11.85 13.56 -9.66
C LYS A 71 -10.36 13.29 -9.93
N LEU A 72 -9.97 12.03 -10.07
CA LEU A 72 -8.60 11.63 -10.38
C LEU A 72 -8.12 12.26 -11.70
N GLN A 73 -8.91 12.17 -12.76
CA GLN A 73 -8.58 12.76 -14.06
C GLN A 73 -8.33 14.27 -13.97
N ARG A 74 -9.20 15.00 -13.26
CA ARG A 74 -9.02 16.45 -13.04
C ARG A 74 -7.72 16.73 -12.30
N GLN A 75 -7.44 15.96 -11.25
CA GLN A 75 -6.25 16.14 -10.43
C GLN A 75 -4.95 15.83 -11.18
N ILE A 76 -4.93 14.76 -11.99
CA ILE A 76 -3.78 14.45 -12.85
C ILE A 76 -3.52 15.61 -13.82
N ARG A 77 -4.58 16.13 -14.46
CA ARG A 77 -4.45 17.26 -15.39
C ARG A 77 -3.94 18.52 -14.70
N SER A 78 -4.47 18.87 -13.53
CA SER A 78 -4.09 20.09 -12.81
C SER A 78 -2.68 20.05 -12.22
N SER A 79 -2.18 18.85 -11.89
CA SER A 79 -0.87 18.68 -11.25
C SER A 79 0.24 18.28 -12.22
N ARG A 80 -0.05 18.14 -13.52
CA ARG A 80 0.90 17.65 -14.53
C ARG A 80 2.18 18.48 -14.57
N ASP A 81 2.06 19.78 -14.82
CA ASP A 81 3.22 20.66 -15.04
C ASP A 81 4.02 20.84 -13.74
N GLU A 82 3.32 20.91 -12.59
CA GLU A 82 3.97 20.94 -11.28
C GLU A 82 4.81 19.69 -11.04
N ILE A 83 4.28 18.51 -11.35
CA ILE A 83 4.98 17.23 -11.16
C ILE A 83 6.18 17.13 -12.10
N HIS A 84 6.02 17.49 -13.38
CA HIS A 84 7.14 17.49 -14.33
C HIS A 84 8.25 18.41 -13.86
N GLY A 85 7.95 19.69 -13.59
CA GLY A 85 8.99 20.62 -13.13
C GLY A 85 9.62 20.22 -11.79
N ALA A 86 8.86 19.61 -10.88
CA ALA A 86 9.41 19.10 -9.63
C ALA A 86 10.26 17.84 -9.81
N LEU A 87 9.94 16.99 -10.80
CA LEU A 87 10.75 15.84 -11.17
C LEU A 87 12.09 16.28 -11.78
N ASP A 88 12.06 17.20 -12.75
CA ASP A 88 13.27 17.72 -13.40
C ASP A 88 14.25 18.29 -12.36
N ARG A 89 13.74 19.02 -11.36
CA ARG A 89 14.57 19.53 -10.25
C ARG A 89 15.20 18.41 -9.42
N VAL A 90 14.43 17.36 -9.10
CA VAL A 90 14.94 16.21 -8.34
C VAL A 90 16.00 15.46 -9.15
N GLU A 91 15.81 15.29 -10.46
CA GLU A 91 16.77 14.64 -11.34
C GLU A 91 18.08 15.44 -11.41
N MET A 92 18.00 16.76 -11.59
CA MET A 92 19.16 17.65 -11.57
C MET A 92 19.91 17.61 -10.22
N ASP A 93 19.18 17.51 -9.10
CA ASP A 93 19.78 17.42 -7.77
C ASP A 93 20.53 16.10 -7.54
N ILE A 94 20.09 15.00 -8.17
CA ILE A 94 20.72 13.68 -8.06
C ILE A 94 21.88 13.54 -9.06
N ALA A 95 21.78 14.19 -10.22
CA ALA A 95 22.76 14.09 -11.29
C ALA A 95 24.18 14.43 -10.79
N GLY A 96 25.08 13.45 -10.88
CA GLY A 96 26.49 13.60 -10.52
C GLY A 96 26.81 13.60 -9.02
N GLN A 97 25.81 13.48 -8.13
CA GLN A 97 26.04 13.49 -6.67
C GLN A 97 25.96 12.11 -6.01
N ALA A 98 25.45 11.10 -6.73
CA ALA A 98 25.07 9.84 -6.11
C ALA A 98 25.75 8.64 -6.76
N ASP A 99 26.48 7.86 -5.96
CA ASP A 99 26.71 6.46 -6.28
C ASP A 99 25.39 5.70 -6.05
N LEU A 100 24.56 5.66 -7.09
CA LEU A 100 23.28 4.96 -7.10
C LEU A 100 23.46 3.44 -7.21
N ASN A 101 24.69 2.93 -7.29
CA ASN A 101 24.98 1.50 -7.40
C ASN A 101 24.90 0.81 -6.03
N LEU A 102 23.77 0.98 -5.35
CA LEU A 102 23.50 0.34 -4.07
C LEU A 102 23.29 -1.16 -4.31
N SER A 103 24.26 -1.97 -3.88
CA SER A 103 24.13 -3.43 -3.98
C SER A 103 22.89 -3.93 -3.25
N GLY A 104 22.29 -5.02 -3.75
CA GLY A 104 21.12 -5.63 -3.09
C GLY A 104 21.38 -5.97 -1.61
N ALA A 105 22.61 -6.34 -1.24
CA ALA A 105 22.98 -6.57 0.16
C ALA A 105 22.91 -5.29 1.01
N LYS A 106 23.42 -4.15 0.49
CA LYS A 106 23.31 -2.85 1.17
C LYS A 106 21.85 -2.43 1.35
N LEU A 107 21.03 -2.60 0.31
CA LEU A 107 19.60 -2.26 0.36
C LEU A 107 18.79 -3.12 1.35
N ILE A 108 19.09 -4.42 1.45
CA ILE A 108 18.48 -5.28 2.48
C ILE A 108 18.86 -4.81 3.88
N ASN A 109 20.14 -4.49 4.11
CA ASN A 109 20.60 -4.02 5.41
C ASN A 109 19.92 -2.70 5.79
N VAL A 110 19.82 -1.76 4.85
CA VAL A 110 19.08 -0.50 5.03
C VAL A 110 17.61 -0.78 5.36
N ALA A 111 16.95 -1.67 4.61
CA ALA A 111 15.55 -2.02 4.83
C ALA A 111 15.32 -2.64 6.22
N ARG A 112 16.20 -3.56 6.66
CA ARG A 112 16.12 -4.20 7.98
C ARG A 112 16.35 -3.21 9.11
N SER A 113 17.40 -2.40 9.02
CA SER A 113 17.73 -1.39 10.04
C SER A 113 16.62 -0.34 10.17
N TRP A 114 16.00 0.05 9.06
CA TRP A 114 14.84 0.94 9.08
C TRP A 114 13.59 0.25 9.63
N MET A 115 13.31 -0.99 9.23
CA MET A 115 12.10 -1.72 9.63
C MET A 115 12.07 -2.06 11.12
N ALA A 116 13.20 -2.46 11.71
CA ALA A 116 13.27 -2.96 13.07
C ALA A 116 12.66 -2.02 14.15
N PRO A 117 12.96 -0.70 14.17
CA PRO A 117 12.29 0.21 15.10
C PRO A 117 10.81 0.45 14.75
N GLU A 118 10.44 0.44 13.47
CA GLU A 118 9.07 0.75 13.00
C GLU A 118 8.05 -0.33 13.39
N VAL A 119 8.49 -1.58 13.54
CA VAL A 119 7.61 -2.70 13.95
C VAL A 119 7.71 -3.03 15.44
N ARG A 120 8.57 -2.33 16.19
CA ARG A 120 8.79 -2.61 17.60
C ARG A 120 7.56 -2.26 18.41
N GLY A 121 7.04 -3.23 19.16
CA GLY A 121 5.90 -3.04 20.05
C GLY A 121 4.54 -3.04 19.35
N LEU A 122 4.49 -3.25 18.03
CA LEU A 122 3.23 -3.45 17.32
C LEU A 122 2.62 -4.80 17.71
N ASP A 123 1.32 -4.80 17.99
CA ASP A 123 0.55 -6.00 18.28
C ASP A 123 -0.30 -6.39 17.06
N PRO A 124 0.00 -7.50 16.36
CA PRO A 124 -0.81 -7.98 15.25
C PRO A 124 -2.28 -8.24 15.60
N SER A 125 -2.66 -8.35 16.87
CA SER A 125 -4.06 -8.49 17.29
C SER A 125 -4.87 -7.19 17.17
N GLN A 126 -4.21 -6.04 16.99
CA GLN A 126 -4.85 -4.74 16.80
C GLN A 126 -4.95 -4.37 15.30
N ASP A 127 -6.06 -3.76 14.89
CA ASP A 127 -6.30 -3.41 13.48
C ASP A 127 -5.33 -2.36 12.94
N GLU A 128 -5.10 -1.31 13.72
CA GLU A 128 -4.17 -0.23 13.36
C GLU A 128 -2.72 -0.73 13.27
N ASP A 129 -2.35 -1.68 14.11
CA ASP A 129 -1.01 -2.27 14.12
C ASP A 129 -0.82 -3.21 12.93
N LEU A 130 -1.81 -4.04 12.55
CA LEU A 130 -1.73 -4.79 11.29
C LEU A 130 -1.61 -3.87 10.07
N HIS A 131 -2.34 -2.76 10.07
CA HIS A 131 -2.25 -1.79 9.00
C HIS A 131 -0.86 -1.13 8.95
N SER A 132 -0.27 -0.85 10.11
CA SER A 132 1.08 -0.31 10.24
C SER A 132 2.15 -1.31 9.79
N ILE A 133 2.06 -2.57 10.24
CA ILE A 133 2.93 -3.67 9.79
C ILE A 133 2.87 -3.81 8.26
N ARG A 134 1.67 -3.75 7.66
CA ARG A 134 1.49 -3.80 6.20
C ARG A 134 2.24 -2.66 5.49
N LYS A 135 2.15 -1.42 6.00
CA LYS A 135 2.87 -0.26 5.43
C LYS A 135 4.38 -0.42 5.52
N VAL A 136 4.87 -0.92 6.65
CA VAL A 136 6.30 -1.16 6.87
C VAL A 136 6.81 -2.23 5.92
N CYS A 137 6.13 -3.39 5.82
CA CYS A 137 6.46 -4.45 4.88
C CYS A 137 6.52 -3.94 3.43
N LYS A 138 5.54 -3.12 3.03
CA LYS A 138 5.48 -2.53 1.69
C LYS A 138 6.70 -1.69 1.38
N THR A 139 7.11 -0.86 2.34
CA THR A 139 8.28 0.01 2.20
C THR A 139 9.58 -0.80 2.16
N ALA A 140 9.73 -1.79 3.05
CA ALA A 140 10.89 -2.68 3.09
C ALA A 140 11.01 -3.52 1.81
N ARG A 141 9.88 -4.00 1.26
CA ARG A 141 9.83 -4.69 -0.04
C ARG A 141 10.34 -3.81 -1.17
N TYR A 142 9.83 -2.59 -1.30
CA TYR A 142 10.27 -1.67 -2.34
C TYR A 142 11.76 -1.35 -2.27
N MET A 143 12.33 -1.22 -1.07
CA MET A 143 13.78 -1.03 -0.90
C MET A 143 14.58 -2.23 -1.43
N ALA A 144 14.13 -3.45 -1.15
CA ALA A 144 14.79 -4.65 -1.63
C ALA A 144 14.63 -4.85 -3.14
N GLU A 145 13.48 -4.49 -3.72
CA GLU A 145 13.21 -4.57 -5.16
C GLU A 145 14.09 -3.62 -5.99
N ILE A 146 14.51 -2.48 -5.43
CA ILE A 146 15.46 -1.56 -6.10
C ILE A 146 16.80 -2.26 -6.38
N GLY A 147 17.22 -3.20 -5.53
CA GLY A 147 18.46 -3.96 -5.72
C GLY A 147 18.40 -4.99 -6.85
N GLY A 148 17.23 -5.15 -7.48
CA GLY A 148 17.00 -6.03 -8.62
C GLY A 148 17.11 -7.53 -8.30
N ASP A 149 16.77 -8.34 -9.31
CA ASP A 149 16.79 -9.80 -9.24
C ASP A 149 18.20 -10.41 -9.17
N ALA A 150 19.24 -9.58 -9.36
CA ALA A 150 20.64 -10.01 -9.29
C ALA A 150 21.04 -10.53 -7.90
N SER A 151 20.33 -10.13 -6.84
CA SER A 151 20.54 -10.63 -5.47
C SER A 151 19.44 -11.60 -5.04
N LYS A 152 19.76 -12.90 -5.01
CA LYS A 152 18.87 -13.95 -4.46
C LYS A 152 18.40 -13.62 -3.03
N ALA A 153 19.25 -12.99 -2.23
CA ALA A 153 18.91 -12.57 -0.88
C ALA A 153 17.86 -11.44 -0.87
N ALA A 154 17.96 -10.48 -1.79
CA ALA A 154 17.01 -9.37 -1.92
C ALA A 154 15.65 -9.89 -2.37
N ALA A 155 15.63 -10.76 -3.38
CA ALA A 155 14.41 -11.42 -3.85
C ALA A 155 13.73 -12.22 -2.73
N LYS A 156 14.48 -13.02 -1.96
CA LYS A 156 13.92 -13.77 -0.82
C LYS A 156 13.35 -12.85 0.26
N PHE A 157 14.03 -11.73 0.56
CA PHE A 157 13.54 -10.75 1.53
C PHE A 157 12.28 -10.04 1.03
N ALA A 158 12.28 -9.57 -0.22
CA ALA A 158 11.12 -8.96 -0.87
C ALA A 158 9.92 -9.90 -0.86
N LYS A 159 10.14 -11.19 -1.18
CA LYS A 159 9.09 -12.21 -1.15
C LYS A 159 8.50 -12.42 0.24
N ARG A 160 9.33 -12.49 1.29
CA ARG A 160 8.86 -12.56 2.68
C ARG A 160 7.96 -11.37 3.04
N MET A 161 8.33 -10.17 2.61
CA MET A 161 7.51 -8.96 2.84
C MET A 161 6.22 -8.97 2.01
N GLU A 162 6.27 -9.51 0.80
CA GLU A 162 5.11 -9.66 -0.08
C GLU A 162 4.07 -10.59 0.55
N ASP A 163 4.49 -11.73 1.08
CA ASP A 163 3.57 -12.71 1.66
C ASP A 163 2.74 -12.12 2.81
N VAL A 164 3.37 -11.29 3.67
CA VAL A 164 2.67 -10.55 4.73
C VAL A 164 1.74 -9.50 4.14
N GLN A 165 2.17 -8.78 3.10
CA GLN A 165 1.34 -7.77 2.42
C GLN A 165 0.10 -8.37 1.75
N GLN A 166 0.22 -9.54 1.15
CA GLN A 166 -0.89 -10.20 0.47
C GLN A 166 -1.97 -10.63 1.48
N THR A 167 -1.58 -11.26 2.60
CA THR A 167 -2.55 -11.68 3.62
C THR A 167 -3.17 -10.51 4.36
N THR A 168 -2.37 -9.53 4.79
CA THR A 168 -2.90 -8.31 5.43
C THR A 168 -3.73 -7.47 4.46
N GLY A 169 -3.36 -7.47 3.17
CA GLY A 169 -4.08 -6.76 2.12
C GLY A 169 -5.45 -7.36 1.84
N ALA A 170 -5.53 -8.68 1.65
CA ALA A 170 -6.79 -9.38 1.43
C ALA A 170 -7.77 -9.13 2.59
N TRP A 171 -7.31 -9.25 3.84
CA TRP A 171 -8.14 -8.93 5.00
C TRP A 171 -8.67 -7.49 4.97
N HIS A 172 -7.78 -6.52 4.76
CA HIS A 172 -8.15 -5.10 4.76
C HIS A 172 -9.14 -4.75 3.64
N ASP A 173 -8.97 -5.33 2.45
CA ASP A 173 -9.87 -5.08 1.32
C ASP A 173 -11.29 -5.62 1.60
N TYR A 174 -11.41 -6.77 2.27
CA TYR A 174 -12.70 -7.29 2.75
C TYR A 174 -13.30 -6.46 3.89
N LEU A 175 -12.48 -5.96 4.82
CA LEU A 175 -12.93 -5.07 5.88
C LEU A 175 -13.49 -3.76 5.33
N LEU A 176 -12.81 -3.15 4.35
CA LEU A 176 -13.30 -1.94 3.69
C LEU A 176 -14.61 -2.20 2.93
N LEU A 177 -14.72 -3.33 2.23
CA LEU A 177 -15.96 -3.71 1.56
C LEU A 177 -17.11 -3.93 2.55
N LEU A 178 -16.86 -4.60 3.67
CA LEU A 178 -17.83 -4.75 4.76
C LEU A 178 -18.31 -3.39 5.29
N ASN A 179 -17.38 -2.47 5.56
CA ASN A 179 -17.72 -1.12 6.02
C ASN A 179 -18.56 -0.36 4.97
N HIS A 180 -18.24 -0.52 3.69
CA HIS A 180 -19.04 0.03 2.60
C HIS A 180 -20.46 -0.53 2.57
N ALA A 181 -20.61 -1.85 2.75
CA ALA A 181 -21.89 -2.54 2.77
C ALA A 181 -22.75 -2.12 3.98
N ASN A 182 -22.17 -2.11 5.19
CA ASN A 182 -22.84 -1.67 6.42
C ASN A 182 -23.37 -0.23 6.34
N ALA A 183 -22.71 0.64 5.58
CA ALA A 183 -23.15 2.03 5.40
C ALA A 183 -24.33 2.21 4.41
N ARG A 184 -24.74 1.15 3.69
CA ARG A 184 -25.65 1.24 2.52
C ARG A 184 -26.78 0.22 2.52
N LEU A 185 -26.58 -0.87 3.24
CA LEU A 185 -27.51 -1.98 3.34
C LEU A 185 -28.05 -2.07 4.77
N PRO A 186 -29.22 -2.70 4.97
CA PRO A 186 -29.71 -2.99 6.30
C PRO A 186 -28.69 -3.77 7.13
N PRO A 187 -28.63 -3.54 8.46
CA PRO A 187 -27.87 -4.39 9.37
C PRO A 187 -28.25 -5.86 9.20
N ALA A 188 -27.27 -6.77 9.36
CA ALA A 188 -27.47 -8.21 9.25
C ALA A 188 -28.06 -8.69 7.90
N SER A 189 -27.85 -7.94 6.81
CA SER A 189 -28.11 -8.47 5.47
C SER A 189 -27.22 -9.69 5.18
N ALA A 190 -27.71 -10.63 4.37
CA ALA A 190 -26.97 -11.84 4.01
C ALA A 190 -25.56 -11.55 3.46
N ILE A 191 -25.42 -10.46 2.69
CA ILE A 191 -24.12 -10.03 2.16
C ILE A 191 -23.19 -9.46 3.24
N THR A 192 -23.69 -8.68 4.20
CA THR A 192 -22.87 -8.15 5.31
C THR A 192 -22.39 -9.28 6.21
N GLU A 193 -23.22 -10.29 6.47
CA GLU A 193 -22.83 -11.46 7.25
C GLU A 193 -21.75 -12.28 6.55
N LYS A 194 -21.89 -12.51 5.23
CA LYS A 194 -20.88 -13.25 4.46
C LYS A 194 -19.55 -12.50 4.39
N LEU A 195 -19.60 -11.17 4.21
CA LEU A 195 -18.41 -10.32 4.24
C LEU A 195 -17.73 -10.36 5.61
N TYR A 196 -18.50 -10.29 6.69
CA TYR A 196 -18.00 -10.40 8.06
C TYR A 196 -17.28 -11.74 8.30
N ALA A 197 -17.93 -12.85 7.96
CA ALA A 197 -17.34 -14.19 8.10
C ALA A 197 -16.03 -14.31 7.30
N LYS A 198 -16.00 -13.82 6.06
CA LYS A 198 -14.80 -13.84 5.20
C LYS A 198 -13.67 -12.96 5.75
N ALA A 199 -13.99 -11.75 6.19
CA ALA A 199 -13.03 -10.84 6.83
C ALA A 199 -12.43 -11.48 8.09
N GLY A 200 -13.23 -12.15 8.93
CA GLY A 200 -12.75 -12.83 10.13
C GLY A 200 -11.78 -13.98 9.85
N VAL A 201 -11.99 -14.76 8.79
CA VAL A 201 -11.04 -15.81 8.37
C VAL A 201 -9.71 -15.18 7.92
N LEU A 202 -9.78 -14.16 7.07
CA LEU A 202 -8.60 -13.48 6.55
C LEU A 202 -7.83 -12.74 7.66
N ARG A 203 -8.55 -12.22 8.67
CA ARG A 203 -7.96 -11.57 9.84
C ARG A 203 -7.00 -12.52 10.56
N ARG A 204 -7.44 -13.72 10.90
CA ARG A 204 -6.59 -14.72 11.57
C ARG A 204 -5.35 -15.10 10.76
N GLN A 205 -5.50 -15.19 9.43
CA GLN A 205 -4.37 -15.44 8.54
C GLN A 205 -3.38 -14.27 8.53
N ALA A 206 -3.88 -13.04 8.47
CA ALA A 206 -3.09 -11.82 8.51
C ALA A 206 -2.32 -11.69 9.84
N GLU A 207 -2.99 -11.93 10.97
CA GLU A 207 -2.40 -11.96 12.32
C GLU A 207 -1.26 -12.98 12.41
N SER A 208 -1.51 -14.22 12.00
CA SER A 208 -0.52 -15.29 12.05
C SER A 208 0.74 -14.95 11.22
N LYS A 209 0.55 -14.43 10.00
CA LYS A 209 1.68 -14.03 9.14
C LYS A 209 2.45 -12.85 9.70
N ALA A 210 1.76 -11.85 10.24
CA ALA A 210 2.38 -10.69 10.88
C ALA A 210 3.15 -11.11 12.16
N ALA A 211 2.58 -11.98 13.00
CA ALA A 211 3.25 -12.49 14.19
C ALA A 211 4.54 -13.27 13.84
N HIS A 212 4.54 -14.05 12.76
CA HIS A 212 5.76 -14.71 12.27
C HIS A 212 6.81 -13.73 11.76
N LEU A 213 6.41 -12.59 11.20
CA LEU A 213 7.34 -11.54 10.82
C LEU A 213 8.01 -10.92 12.05
N LEU A 214 7.24 -10.58 13.09
CA LEU A 214 7.76 -9.89 14.28
C LEU A 214 8.71 -10.74 15.14
N LYS A 215 8.65 -12.07 15.03
CA LYS A 215 9.49 -13.00 15.80
C LYS A 215 10.86 -13.29 15.18
N ALA A 216 11.12 -12.87 13.94
CA ALA A 216 12.25 -13.38 13.14
C ALA A 216 13.00 -12.29 12.39
#